data_AF-A0A059WSB3-F1
#
_entry.id   AF-A0A059WSB3-F1
#
_cell.length_a   1.000
_cell.length_b   1.000
_cell.length_c   1.000
_cell.angle_alpha   90.00
_cell.angle_beta   90.00
_cell.angle_gamma   90.00
#
_symmetry.space_group_name_H-M   'P 1'
#
loop_
_entity.id
_entity.type
_entity.pdbx_description
1 polymer ?
#
loop_
_entity_poly.entity_id
_entity_poly.type
_entity_poly.pdbx_seq_one_letter_code
_entity_poly.pdbx_strand_id
1 'polypeptide(L)'
;MVDAAVETLREVDVVVLVFDAHSRPGHGDEYVSGLLRDVKVPVLLALNKVDAISKPVLLPLIAQAQRWHPFTAIVPISATTGDGVPELEQLLLAQLPEASPIYPDDYLTDQPERVLVAEMVREKVLQHTHAELPFSTAVIVDQFDETEREQILRLYCTIFVETDSQKPIVIGRAGEMIKRIGTEARLDLEAFFATKVYLDLRVKVNPDWRNNERALDEIGVPRTARRPSKQKQVRQGKPGKRSRAT
;
A
#
# COMPACT_ATOMS: atom_id res chain seq x y z
N MET A 1 -4.62 3.86 -8.29
CA MET A 1 -4.87 3.30 -6.93
C MET A 1 -6.30 2.82 -6.76
N VAL A 2 -7.34 3.67 -6.84
CA VAL A 2 -8.74 3.18 -6.77
C VAL A 2 -9.06 2.23 -7.94
N ASP A 3 -8.64 2.58 -9.16
CA ASP A 3 -8.83 1.72 -10.34
C ASP A 3 -8.17 0.33 -10.17
N ALA A 4 -7.01 0.29 -9.50
CA ALA A 4 -6.31 -0.96 -9.15
C ALA A 4 -7.17 -1.88 -8.30
N ALA A 5 -7.71 -1.32 -7.21
CA ALA A 5 -8.53 -2.06 -6.27
C ALA A 5 -9.79 -2.56 -6.97
N VAL A 6 -10.38 -1.75 -7.86
CA VAL A 6 -11.56 -2.13 -8.64
C VAL A 6 -11.26 -3.26 -9.63
N GLU A 7 -10.10 -3.25 -10.28
CA GLU A 7 -9.70 -4.33 -11.20
C GLU A 7 -9.44 -5.64 -10.46
N THR A 8 -8.75 -5.59 -9.31
CA THR A 8 -8.47 -6.79 -8.50
C THR A 8 -9.75 -7.48 -8.01
N LEU A 9 -10.85 -6.74 -7.82
CA LEU A 9 -12.14 -7.33 -7.40
C LEU A 9 -12.71 -8.35 -8.41
N ARG A 10 -12.19 -8.40 -9.64
CA ARG A 10 -12.64 -9.35 -10.68
C ARG A 10 -11.94 -10.71 -10.59
N GLU A 11 -10.84 -10.81 -9.85
CA GLU A 11 -9.95 -11.98 -9.83
C GLU A 11 -9.89 -12.64 -8.45
N VAL A 12 -10.78 -12.26 -7.53
CA VAL A 12 -10.83 -12.76 -6.15
C VAL A 12 -12.06 -13.63 -5.90
N ASP A 13 -11.92 -14.62 -5.02
CA ASP A 13 -13.01 -15.52 -4.62
C ASP A 13 -13.88 -14.96 -3.49
N VAL A 14 -13.33 -14.07 -2.66
CA VAL A 14 -14.00 -13.43 -1.50
C VAL A 14 -13.43 -12.04 -1.30
N VAL A 15 -14.26 -11.09 -0.88
CA VAL A 15 -13.85 -9.72 -0.56
C VAL A 15 -14.07 -9.44 0.92
N VAL A 16 -13.08 -8.84 1.57
CA VAL A 16 -13.24 -8.25 2.91
C VAL A 16 -13.17 -6.74 2.80
N LEU A 17 -14.28 -6.08 3.07
CA LEU A 17 -14.30 -4.65 3.28
C LEU A 17 -13.99 -4.36 4.75
N VAL A 18 -13.08 -3.41 5.02
CA VAL A 18 -12.70 -3.03 6.39
C VAL A 18 -13.17 -1.62 6.67
N PHE A 19 -14.03 -1.44 7.67
CA PHE A 19 -14.43 -0.12 8.17
C PHE A 19 -13.84 0.15 9.55
N ASP A 20 -13.54 1.41 9.80
CA ASP A 20 -13.14 1.88 11.11
C ASP A 20 -14.39 2.14 11.98
N ALA A 21 -14.62 1.32 13.00
CA ALA A 21 -15.76 1.45 13.90
C ALA A 21 -15.64 2.64 14.86
N HIS A 22 -14.43 3.17 15.09
CA HIS A 22 -14.22 4.37 15.91
C HIS A 22 -14.65 5.64 15.18
N SER A 23 -14.51 5.64 13.85
CA SER A 23 -14.97 6.73 13.01
C SER A 23 -16.46 6.57 12.67
N ARG A 24 -17.18 7.69 12.56
CA ARG A 24 -18.56 7.63 12.07
C ARG A 24 -18.56 7.25 10.58
N PRO A 25 -19.30 6.21 10.17
CA PRO A 25 -19.37 5.82 8.78
C PRO A 25 -19.89 6.99 7.93
N GLY A 26 -19.18 7.30 6.86
CA GLY A 26 -19.41 8.48 6.03
C GLY A 26 -19.53 8.18 4.53
N HIS A 27 -19.53 9.23 3.71
CA HIS A 27 -19.68 9.12 2.26
C HIS A 27 -18.58 8.31 1.56
N GLY A 28 -17.38 8.24 2.14
CA GLY A 28 -16.30 7.41 1.62
C GLY A 28 -16.63 5.91 1.74
N ASP A 29 -17.14 5.50 2.89
CA ASP A 29 -17.54 4.11 3.16
C ASP A 29 -18.73 3.70 2.29
N GLU A 30 -19.70 4.60 2.14
CA GLU A 30 -20.83 4.44 1.23
C GLU A 30 -20.38 4.30 -0.23
N TYR A 31 -19.44 5.15 -0.68
CA TYR A 31 -18.88 5.09 -2.02
C TYR A 31 -18.18 3.75 -2.29
N VAL A 32 -17.29 3.32 -1.39
CA VAL A 32 -16.57 2.04 -1.54
C VAL A 32 -17.54 0.85 -1.52
N SER A 33 -18.54 0.87 -0.62
CA SER A 33 -19.62 -0.13 -0.64
C SER A 33 -20.37 -0.16 -1.97
N GLY A 34 -20.57 1.01 -2.58
CA GLY A 34 -21.17 1.16 -3.89
C GLY A 34 -20.37 0.48 -5.00
N LEU A 35 -19.03 0.54 -4.95
CA LEU A 35 -18.14 -0.14 -5.91
C LEU A 35 -18.29 -1.67 -5.86
N LEU A 36 -18.72 -2.21 -4.71
CA LEU A 36 -18.89 -3.65 -4.50
C LEU A 36 -20.26 -4.18 -4.97
N ARG A 37 -21.16 -3.33 -5.46
CA ARG A 37 -22.50 -3.78 -5.91
C ARG A 37 -22.45 -4.70 -7.13
N ASP A 38 -21.47 -4.49 -8.01
CA ASP A 38 -21.29 -5.26 -9.23
C ASP A 38 -20.38 -6.50 -9.01
N VAL A 39 -19.86 -6.66 -7.79
CA VAL A 39 -19.04 -7.81 -7.41
C VAL A 39 -19.93 -9.02 -7.17
N LYS A 40 -19.59 -10.16 -7.80
CA LYS A 40 -20.39 -11.39 -7.76
C LYS A 40 -19.98 -12.38 -6.67
N VAL A 41 -18.84 -12.14 -6.04
CA VAL A 41 -18.29 -12.98 -4.98
C VAL A 41 -18.78 -12.53 -3.60
N PRO A 42 -18.74 -13.40 -2.58
CA PRO A 42 -19.10 -13.04 -1.22
C PRO A 42 -18.31 -11.83 -0.72
N VAL A 43 -19.02 -10.91 -0.06
CA VAL A 43 -18.41 -9.71 0.54
C VAL A 43 -18.67 -9.74 2.03
N LEU A 44 -17.61 -9.82 2.84
CA LEU A 44 -17.67 -9.70 4.28
C LEU A 44 -17.28 -8.28 4.69
N LEU A 45 -17.85 -7.80 5.79
CA LEU A 45 -17.45 -6.54 6.41
C LEU A 45 -16.74 -6.84 7.73
N ALA A 46 -15.49 -6.41 7.83
CA ALA A 46 -14.75 -6.32 9.09
C ALA A 46 -14.93 -4.91 9.69
N LEU A 47 -15.70 -4.80 10.77
CA LEU A 47 -15.81 -3.56 11.55
C LEU A 47 -14.65 -3.51 12.54
N ASN A 48 -13.54 -2.89 12.15
CA ASN A 48 -12.29 -2.88 12.90
C ASN A 48 -12.27 -1.79 14.00
N LYS A 49 -11.36 -1.94 14.97
CA LYS A 49 -11.15 -1.04 16.12
C LYS A 49 -12.29 -1.00 17.14
N VAL A 50 -12.95 -2.15 17.37
CA VAL A 50 -14.02 -2.24 18.37
C VAL A 50 -13.54 -2.00 19.81
N ASP A 51 -12.24 -2.17 20.06
CA ASP A 51 -11.57 -1.84 21.32
C ASP A 51 -11.61 -0.34 21.66
N ALA A 52 -11.78 0.52 20.65
CA ALA A 52 -11.79 1.98 20.79
C ALA A 52 -13.20 2.58 20.91
N ILE A 53 -14.26 1.75 21.04
CA ILE A 53 -15.65 2.21 21.16
C ILE A 53 -16.42 1.53 22.28
N SER A 54 -17.54 2.13 22.68
CA SER A 54 -18.46 1.49 23.63
C SER A 54 -19.42 0.54 22.91
N LYS A 55 -19.69 -0.62 23.51
CA LYS A 55 -20.56 -1.68 22.95
C LYS A 55 -21.93 -1.19 22.42
N PRO A 56 -22.63 -0.23 23.04
CA PRO A 56 -23.93 0.23 22.55
C PRO A 56 -23.88 0.89 21.15
N VAL A 57 -22.70 1.36 20.71
CA VAL A 57 -22.53 2.01 19.40
C VAL A 57 -22.50 1.00 18.25
N LEU A 58 -22.19 -0.27 18.54
CA LEU A 58 -21.93 -1.28 17.51
C LEU A 58 -23.18 -1.64 16.69
N LEU A 59 -24.33 -1.84 17.33
CA LEU A 59 -25.58 -2.19 16.63
C LEU A 59 -26.02 -1.11 15.63
N PRO A 60 -26.01 0.19 15.97
CA PRO A 60 -26.21 1.27 15.00
C PRO A 60 -25.25 1.23 13.80
N LEU A 61 -23.96 0.97 14.02
CA LEU A 61 -22.97 0.90 12.95
C LEU A 61 -23.24 -0.26 11.98
N ILE A 62 -23.55 -1.44 12.53
CA ILE A 62 -23.94 -2.61 11.74
C ILE A 62 -25.18 -2.29 10.89
N ALA A 63 -26.22 -1.72 11.52
CA ALA A 63 -27.46 -1.38 10.83
C ALA A 63 -27.26 -0.31 9.74
N GLN A 64 -26.31 0.61 9.91
CA GLN A 64 -25.95 1.59 8.89
C GLN A 64 -25.23 0.93 7.71
N ALA A 65 -24.21 0.10 7.99
CA ALA A 65 -23.43 -0.56 6.96
C ALA A 65 -24.30 -1.50 6.08
N GLN A 66 -25.25 -2.23 6.69
CA GLN A 66 -26.21 -3.08 5.98
C GLN A 66 -27.05 -2.33 4.93
N ARG A 67 -27.21 -1.01 5.04
CA ARG A 67 -27.95 -0.21 4.06
C ARG A 67 -27.14 0.06 2.79
N TRP A 68 -25.82 -0.04 2.86
CA TRP A 68 -24.94 0.30 1.75
C TRP A 68 -24.63 -0.89 0.85
N HIS A 69 -24.50 -2.08 1.45
CA HIS A 69 -24.25 -3.33 0.74
C HIS A 69 -24.80 -4.54 1.52
N PRO A 70 -25.37 -5.56 0.84
CA PRO A 70 -25.81 -6.80 1.47
C PRO A 70 -24.62 -7.72 1.76
N PHE A 71 -23.85 -7.41 2.79
CA PHE A 71 -22.71 -8.23 3.22
C PHE A 71 -23.14 -9.65 3.62
N THR A 72 -22.35 -10.64 3.23
CA THR A 72 -22.53 -12.05 3.63
C THR A 72 -22.40 -12.22 5.14
N ALA A 73 -21.45 -11.50 5.74
CA ALA A 73 -21.26 -11.43 7.19
C ALA A 73 -20.70 -10.06 7.58
N ILE A 74 -21.03 -9.61 8.79
CA ILE A 74 -20.45 -8.41 9.41
C ILE A 74 -19.81 -8.84 10.71
N VAL A 75 -18.49 -8.75 10.79
CA VAL A 75 -17.67 -9.23 11.91
C VAL A 75 -17.03 -8.03 12.61
N PRO A 76 -17.44 -7.72 13.85
CA PRO A 76 -16.75 -6.77 14.71
C PRO A 76 -15.38 -7.34 15.09
N ILE A 77 -14.30 -6.61 14.80
CA ILE A 77 -12.93 -7.05 15.11
C ILE A 77 -12.10 -5.95 15.77
N SER A 78 -11.07 -6.36 16.48
CA SER A 78 -9.94 -5.52 16.86
C SER A 78 -8.67 -6.16 16.32
N ALA A 79 -8.17 -5.65 15.19
CA ALA A 79 -6.93 -6.14 14.60
C ALA A 79 -5.72 -6.02 15.55
N THR A 80 -5.75 -5.05 16.47
CA THR A 80 -4.68 -4.82 17.45
C THR A 80 -4.69 -5.86 18.58
N THR A 81 -5.87 -6.27 19.04
CA THR A 81 -5.99 -7.21 20.19
C THR A 81 -6.23 -8.65 19.75
N GLY A 82 -6.61 -8.87 18.48
CA GLY A 82 -7.01 -10.16 17.95
C GLY A 82 -8.48 -10.51 18.19
N ASP A 83 -9.25 -9.66 18.89
CA ASP A 83 -10.68 -9.91 19.11
C ASP A 83 -11.45 -9.98 17.78
N GLY A 84 -12.31 -10.99 17.65
CA GLY A 84 -13.09 -11.28 16.43
C GLY A 84 -12.29 -11.75 15.21
N VAL A 85 -10.95 -11.69 15.22
CA VAL A 85 -10.12 -12.11 14.06
C VAL A 85 -10.27 -13.60 13.74
N PRO A 86 -10.25 -14.54 14.72
CA PRO A 86 -10.46 -15.96 14.43
C PRO A 86 -11.84 -16.26 13.83
N GLU A 87 -12.87 -15.51 14.21
CA GLU A 87 -14.22 -15.66 13.64
C GLU A 87 -14.26 -15.16 12.19
N LEU A 88 -13.62 -14.01 11.91
CA LEU A 88 -13.47 -13.50 10.56
C LEU A 88 -12.72 -14.51 9.67
N GLU A 89 -11.63 -15.09 10.16
CA GLU A 89 -10.86 -16.11 9.45
C GLU A 89 -11.70 -17.35 9.14
N GLN A 90 -12.44 -17.88 10.11
CA GLN A 90 -13.34 -19.03 9.89
C GLN A 90 -14.41 -18.73 8.83
N LEU A 91 -15.02 -17.55 8.89
CA LEU A 91 -16.03 -17.14 7.91
C LEU A 91 -15.42 -16.98 6.51
N LEU A 92 -14.20 -16.44 6.41
CA LEU A 92 -13.48 -16.33 5.14
C LEU A 92 -13.21 -17.71 4.55
N LEU A 93 -12.64 -18.62 5.34
CA LEU A 93 -12.34 -19.99 4.90
C LEU A 93 -13.61 -20.72 4.43
N ALA A 94 -14.73 -20.52 5.12
CA ALA A 94 -16.01 -21.13 4.74
C ALA A 94 -16.60 -20.60 3.41
N GLN A 95 -16.14 -19.44 2.91
CA GLN A 95 -16.56 -18.89 1.62
C GLN A 95 -15.61 -19.26 0.47
N LEU A 96 -14.43 -19.78 0.75
CA LEU A 96 -13.46 -20.15 -0.29
C LEU A 96 -13.87 -21.44 -1.00
N PRO A 97 -13.66 -21.52 -2.33
CA PRO A 97 -13.86 -22.77 -3.06
C PRO A 97 -12.79 -23.80 -2.67
N GLU A 98 -13.14 -25.09 -2.74
CA GLU A 98 -12.14 -26.15 -2.66
C GLU A 98 -11.22 -26.08 -3.89
N ALA A 99 -9.93 -25.93 -3.65
CA ALA A 99 -8.90 -25.85 -4.68
C ALA A 99 -7.62 -26.57 -4.23
N SER A 100 -6.79 -26.96 -5.20
CA SER A 100 -5.44 -27.41 -4.90
C SER A 100 -4.58 -26.23 -4.40
N PRO A 101 -3.65 -26.46 -3.46
CA PRO A 101 -2.73 -25.42 -3.02
C PRO A 101 -2.00 -24.80 -4.23
N ILE A 102 -2.09 -23.48 -4.35
CA ILE A 102 -1.39 -22.71 -5.38
C ILE A 102 0.08 -22.47 -4.97
N TYR A 103 0.34 -22.42 -3.67
CA TYR A 103 1.65 -22.22 -3.07
C TYR A 103 2.00 -23.36 -2.09
N PRO A 104 3.30 -23.63 -1.87
CA PRO A 104 3.77 -24.54 -0.82
C PRO A 104 3.39 -24.09 0.61
N ASP A 105 3.34 -25.03 1.55
CA ASP A 105 2.95 -24.76 2.95
C ASP A 105 3.95 -23.86 3.71
N ASP A 106 5.21 -23.82 3.27
CA ASP A 106 6.30 -23.02 3.85
C ASP A 106 6.50 -21.67 3.13
N TYR A 107 5.61 -21.32 2.21
CA TYR A 107 5.71 -20.12 1.39
C TYR A 107 5.19 -18.89 2.13
N LEU A 108 6.12 -18.03 2.60
CA LEU A 108 5.77 -16.84 3.39
C LEU A 108 5.16 -15.70 2.54
N THR A 109 5.75 -15.39 1.38
CA THR A 109 5.28 -14.34 0.48
C THR A 109 5.89 -14.51 -0.92
N ASP A 110 5.15 -14.07 -1.95
CA ASP A 110 5.60 -13.97 -3.34
C ASP A 110 6.25 -12.62 -3.67
N GLN A 111 6.30 -11.70 -2.71
CA GLN A 111 6.86 -10.38 -2.94
C GLN A 111 8.39 -10.47 -3.12
N PRO A 112 8.95 -9.79 -4.12
CA PRO A 112 10.40 -9.67 -4.26
C PRO A 112 11.00 -9.05 -2.99
N GLU A 113 12.13 -9.58 -2.52
CA GLU A 113 12.81 -9.09 -1.31
C GLU A 113 13.07 -7.58 -1.33
N ARG A 114 13.33 -7.01 -2.52
CA ARG A 114 13.47 -5.56 -2.71
C ARG A 114 12.23 -4.77 -2.31
N VAL A 115 11.04 -5.31 -2.57
CA VAL A 115 9.77 -4.70 -2.16
C VAL A 115 9.66 -4.76 -0.64
N LEU A 116 9.94 -5.90 -0.02
CA LEU A 116 9.93 -6.04 1.44
C LEU A 116 10.90 -5.06 2.11
N VAL A 117 12.12 -4.94 1.59
CA VAL A 117 13.10 -3.95 2.07
C VAL A 117 12.57 -2.52 1.95
N ALA A 118 12.01 -2.16 0.80
CA ALA A 118 11.43 -0.85 0.58
C ALA A 118 10.30 -0.56 1.57
N GLU A 119 9.42 -1.55 1.80
CA GLU A 119 8.28 -1.44 2.70
C GLU A 119 8.68 -1.34 4.17
N MET A 120 9.68 -2.10 4.63
CA MET A 120 10.21 -1.98 5.99
C MET A 120 10.81 -0.60 6.26
N VAL A 121 11.55 -0.05 5.29
CA VAL A 121 12.07 1.33 5.40
C VAL A 121 10.91 2.33 5.37
N ARG A 122 9.94 2.14 4.46
CA ARG A 122 8.77 3.01 4.31
C ARG A 122 7.93 3.03 5.58
N GLU A 123 7.76 1.90 6.26
CA GLU A 123 7.08 1.80 7.54
C GLU A 123 7.73 2.74 8.58
N LYS A 124 9.06 2.74 8.70
CA LYS A 124 9.75 3.64 9.64
C LYS A 124 9.64 5.11 9.23
N VAL A 125 9.66 5.40 7.93
CA VAL A 125 9.36 6.76 7.44
C VAL A 125 7.95 7.18 7.88
N LEU A 126 6.94 6.32 7.74
CA LEU A 126 5.56 6.59 8.14
C LEU A 126 5.42 6.77 9.65
N GLN A 127 6.12 5.97 10.46
CA GLN A 127 6.07 6.04 11.92
C GLN A 127 6.65 7.33 12.47
N HIS A 128 7.74 7.83 11.88
CA HIS A 128 8.47 8.98 12.41
C HIS A 128 8.18 10.31 11.71
N THR A 129 7.42 10.29 10.61
CA THR A 129 6.98 11.49 9.92
C THR A 129 5.48 11.72 10.08
N HIS A 130 5.05 12.98 9.97
CA HIS A 130 3.67 13.39 10.16
C HIS A 130 3.19 14.25 8.98
N ALA A 131 1.93 14.68 9.03
CA ALA A 131 1.28 15.51 8.00
C ALA A 131 1.23 14.80 6.63
N GLU A 132 1.62 15.46 5.54
CA GLU A 132 1.46 14.96 4.16
C GLU A 132 2.63 14.08 3.68
N LEU A 133 3.72 13.98 4.47
CA LEU A 133 4.91 13.17 4.14
C LEU A 133 4.62 11.67 4.00
N PRO A 134 3.84 11.05 4.89
CA PRO A 134 3.45 9.65 4.76
C PRO A 134 2.88 9.27 3.39
N PHE A 135 2.11 10.17 2.78
CA PHE A 135 1.47 9.90 1.51
C PHE A 135 2.36 10.24 0.32
N SER A 136 3.36 11.11 0.47
CA SER A 136 4.23 11.65 -0.59
C SER A 136 5.61 11.03 -0.65
N THR A 137 5.84 9.97 0.13
CA THR A 137 7.11 9.25 0.16
C THR A 137 7.04 7.91 -0.57
N ALA A 138 8.12 7.59 -1.26
CA ALA A 138 8.37 6.28 -1.85
C ALA A 138 9.78 5.82 -1.48
N VAL A 139 10.00 4.52 -1.36
CA VAL A 139 11.32 3.95 -1.11
C VAL A 139 11.67 3.03 -2.26
N ILE A 140 12.87 3.20 -2.82
CA ILE A 140 13.39 2.34 -3.88
C ILE A 140 14.72 1.75 -3.40
N VAL A 141 14.92 0.46 -3.65
CA VAL A 141 16.19 -0.23 -3.41
C VAL A 141 17.08 -0.09 -4.65
N ASP A 142 18.00 0.88 -4.61
CA ASP A 142 18.94 1.17 -5.69
C ASP A 142 19.90 -0.02 -5.93
N GLN A 143 20.40 -0.63 -4.85
CA GLN A 143 21.33 -1.76 -4.90
C GLN A 143 21.04 -2.73 -3.77
N PHE A 144 21.09 -4.02 -4.12
CA PHE A 144 20.94 -5.15 -3.21
C PHE A 144 22.13 -6.06 -3.48
N ASP A 145 23.07 -6.10 -2.54
CA ASP A 145 24.35 -6.79 -2.69
C ASP A 145 24.51 -7.86 -1.61
N GLU A 146 24.38 -9.11 -2.07
CA GLU A 146 24.45 -10.33 -1.27
C GLU A 146 25.80 -11.04 -1.41
N THR A 147 26.87 -10.33 -1.77
CA THR A 147 28.16 -10.99 -1.99
C THR A 147 28.59 -11.80 -0.76
N GLU A 148 28.61 -13.14 -0.93
CA GLU A 148 28.82 -14.13 0.14
C GLU A 148 30.11 -13.93 0.93
N ARG A 149 31.08 -13.19 0.35
CA ARG A 149 32.41 -12.97 0.90
C ARG A 149 32.41 -12.25 2.24
N GLU A 150 31.38 -11.45 2.55
CA GLU A 150 31.43 -10.54 3.69
C GLU A 150 30.40 -10.83 4.79
N GLN A 151 29.57 -11.87 4.64
CA GLN A 151 28.50 -12.24 5.60
C GLN A 151 27.60 -11.06 6.03
N ILE A 152 27.56 -10.00 5.22
CA ILE A 152 26.82 -8.77 5.47
C ILE A 152 26.04 -8.44 4.20
N LEU A 153 24.72 -8.40 4.31
CA LEU A 153 23.82 -7.92 3.27
C LEU A 153 23.93 -6.39 3.15
N ARG A 154 24.26 -5.89 1.97
CA ARG A 154 24.35 -4.44 1.71
C ARG A 154 23.16 -3.94 0.91
N LEU A 155 22.43 -3.01 1.50
CA LEU A 155 21.23 -2.42 0.93
C LEU A 155 21.43 -0.92 0.80
N TYR A 156 21.21 -0.41 -0.42
CA TYR A 156 21.24 1.01 -0.71
C TYR A 156 19.84 1.42 -1.15
N CYS A 157 19.22 2.32 -0.38
CA CYS A 157 17.85 2.75 -0.63
C CYS A 157 17.75 4.26 -0.80
N THR A 158 16.94 4.70 -1.75
CA THR A 158 16.53 6.09 -1.92
C THR A 158 15.11 6.27 -1.43
N ILE A 159 14.92 7.17 -0.46
CA ILE A 159 13.64 7.73 -0.05
C ILE A 159 13.35 8.93 -0.94
N PHE A 160 12.33 8.82 -1.78
CA PHE A 160 11.81 9.92 -2.58
C PHE A 160 10.80 10.74 -1.79
N VAL A 161 10.89 12.06 -1.94
CA VAL A 161 9.90 13.05 -1.50
C VAL A 161 9.46 13.90 -2.69
N GLU A 162 8.30 14.53 -2.64
CA GLU A 162 7.79 15.34 -3.75
C GLU A 162 8.34 16.76 -3.79
N THR A 163 8.66 17.35 -2.64
CA THR A 163 9.09 18.76 -2.56
C THR A 163 10.39 18.95 -1.79
N ASP A 164 11.11 20.03 -2.08
CA ASP A 164 12.33 20.39 -1.35
C ASP A 164 12.07 20.70 0.14
N SER A 165 10.86 21.13 0.51
CA SER A 165 10.49 21.37 1.91
C SER A 165 10.33 20.08 2.72
N GLN A 166 10.02 18.96 2.05
CA GLN A 166 9.85 17.66 2.67
C GLN A 166 11.18 16.98 3.01
N LYS A 167 12.20 17.15 2.16
CA LYS A 167 13.51 16.51 2.32
C LYS A 167 14.16 16.79 3.70
N PRO A 168 14.22 18.05 4.19
CA PRO A 168 14.74 18.35 5.53
C PRO A 168 13.99 17.66 6.67
N ILE A 169 12.69 17.37 6.49
CA ILE A 169 11.88 16.73 7.53
C ILE A 169 12.27 15.26 7.68
N VAL A 170 12.44 14.55 6.55
CA VAL A 170 12.90 13.14 6.54
C VAL A 170 14.34 13.03 7.06
N ILE A 171 15.21 14.00 6.73
CA ILE A 171 16.59 14.03 7.24
C ILE A 171 16.61 14.35 8.74
N GLY A 172 15.78 15.30 9.18
CA GLY A 172 15.76 15.79 10.55
C GLY A 172 16.97 16.68 10.88
N ARG A 173 16.94 17.28 12.07
CA ARG A 173 18.04 18.13 12.55
C ARG A 173 19.32 17.30 12.65
N ALA A 174 20.38 17.75 12.00
CA ALA A 174 21.68 17.06 11.97
C ALA A 174 21.62 15.57 11.53
N GLY A 175 20.61 15.18 10.75
CA GLY A 175 20.44 13.79 10.28
C GLY A 175 19.86 12.84 11.33
N GLU A 176 19.34 13.34 12.46
CA GLU A 176 18.83 12.51 13.55
C GLU A 176 17.65 11.62 13.10
N MET A 177 16.75 12.17 12.28
CA MET A 177 15.54 11.45 11.85
C MET A 177 15.89 10.31 10.89
N ILE A 178 16.68 10.58 9.85
CA ILE A 178 17.10 9.53 8.89
C ILE A 178 17.95 8.46 9.58
N LYS A 179 18.76 8.84 10.57
CA LYS A 179 19.52 7.88 11.38
C LYS A 179 18.61 6.97 12.19
N ARG A 180 17.55 7.52 12.79
CA ARG A 180 16.55 6.74 13.53
C ARG A 180 15.82 5.76 12.60
N ILE A 181 15.29 6.26 11.48
CA ILE A 181 14.63 5.46 10.44
C ILE A 181 15.54 4.31 9.98
N GLY A 182 16.79 4.62 9.63
CA GLY A 182 17.75 3.61 9.18
C GLY A 182 18.14 2.62 10.27
N THR A 183 18.22 3.04 11.53
CA THR A 183 18.56 2.13 12.63
C THR A 183 17.45 1.13 12.88
N GLU A 184 16.19 1.60 12.98
CA GLU A 184 15.05 0.74 13.24
C GLU A 184 14.77 -0.19 12.04
N ALA A 185 14.79 0.33 10.81
CA ALA A 185 14.61 -0.50 9.61
C ALA A 185 15.71 -1.57 9.48
N ARG A 186 16.97 -1.23 9.77
CA ARG A 186 18.08 -2.19 9.73
C ARG A 186 17.87 -3.32 10.74
N LEU A 187 17.38 -3.03 11.95
CA LEU A 187 17.14 -4.08 12.95
C LEU A 187 16.05 -5.06 12.50
N ASP A 188 14.98 -4.56 11.90
CA ASP A 188 13.91 -5.40 11.36
C ASP A 188 14.42 -6.25 10.19
N LEU A 189 15.25 -5.67 9.32
CA LEU A 189 15.89 -6.38 8.21
C LEU A 189 16.86 -7.46 8.69
N GLU A 190 17.66 -7.20 9.74
CA GLU A 190 18.54 -8.22 10.33
C GLU A 190 17.74 -9.40 10.89
N ALA A 191 16.60 -9.12 11.52
CA ALA A 191 15.71 -10.15 12.02
C ALA A 191 15.07 -10.96 10.87
N PHE A 192 14.62 -10.28 9.81
CA PHE A 192 13.98 -10.89 8.66
C PHE A 192 14.93 -11.78 7.85
N PHE A 193 16.12 -11.28 7.50
CA PHE A 193 17.11 -12.03 6.71
C PHE A 193 18.00 -12.96 7.55
N ALA A 194 17.86 -12.92 8.88
CA ALA A 194 18.71 -13.65 9.82
C ALA A 194 20.22 -13.46 9.57
N THR A 195 20.62 -12.27 9.12
CA THR A 195 22.01 -11.91 8.78
C THR A 195 22.32 -10.47 9.16
N LYS A 196 23.59 -10.07 9.14
CA LYS A 196 23.98 -8.68 9.37
C LYS A 196 23.64 -7.82 8.16
N VAL A 197 23.10 -6.63 8.41
CA VAL A 197 22.66 -5.72 7.35
C VAL A 197 23.38 -4.39 7.46
N TYR A 198 23.95 -3.95 6.34
CA TYR A 198 24.36 -2.57 6.14
C TYR A 198 23.31 -1.86 5.29
N LEU A 199 22.72 -0.79 5.83
CA LEU A 199 21.67 -0.02 5.18
C LEU A 199 22.12 1.43 4.96
N ASP A 200 22.30 1.82 3.70
CA ASP A 200 22.54 3.20 3.26
C ASP A 200 21.20 3.82 2.84
N LEU A 201 20.82 4.94 3.48
CA LEU A 201 19.61 5.68 3.14
C LEU A 201 19.95 7.05 2.57
N ARG A 202 19.32 7.38 1.44
CA ARG A 202 19.44 8.70 0.80
C ARG A 202 18.08 9.33 0.60
N VAL A 203 17.99 10.64 0.73
CA VAL A 203 16.74 11.39 0.46
C VAL A 203 16.89 12.21 -0.82
N LYS A 204 16.04 11.94 -1.80
CA LYS A 204 15.99 12.67 -3.09
C LYS A 204 14.61 13.28 -3.29
N VAL A 205 14.59 14.49 -3.87
CA VAL A 205 13.35 15.15 -4.27
C VAL A 205 13.04 14.72 -5.69
N ASN A 206 11.85 14.16 -5.91
CA ASN A 206 11.34 13.77 -7.21
C ASN A 206 9.85 14.15 -7.30
N PRO A 207 9.51 15.33 -7.82
CA PRO A 207 8.14 15.85 -7.80
C PRO A 207 7.14 15.07 -8.66
N ASP A 208 7.61 14.15 -9.51
CA ASP A 208 6.78 13.40 -10.45
C ASP A 208 6.94 11.88 -10.30
N TRP A 209 7.47 11.39 -9.17
CA TRP A 209 7.70 9.96 -8.97
C TRP A 209 6.42 9.15 -9.10
N ARG A 210 5.29 9.69 -8.64
CA ARG A 210 3.96 9.05 -8.72
C ARG A 210 3.44 8.87 -10.15
N ASN A 211 3.96 9.63 -11.12
CA ASN A 211 3.60 9.48 -12.54
C ASN A 211 4.71 8.81 -13.36
N ASN A 212 5.85 8.48 -12.75
CA ASN A 212 6.97 7.83 -13.42
C ASN A 212 6.77 6.31 -13.41
N GLU A 213 6.51 5.74 -14.59
CA GLU A 213 6.24 4.31 -14.76
C GLU A 213 7.33 3.39 -14.19
N ARG A 214 8.62 3.79 -14.28
CA ARG A 214 9.72 3.00 -13.73
C ARG A 214 9.73 3.02 -12.21
N ALA A 215 9.51 4.20 -11.62
CA ALA A 215 9.43 4.33 -10.17
C ALA A 215 8.24 3.54 -9.61
N LEU A 216 7.10 3.55 -10.32
CA LEU A 216 5.92 2.75 -9.97
C LEU A 216 6.15 1.23 -10.09
N ASP A 217 6.88 0.78 -11.12
CA ASP A 217 7.30 -0.62 -11.27
C ASP A 217 8.20 -1.04 -10.08
N GLU A 218 9.16 -0.19 -9.70
CA GLU A 218 10.14 -0.46 -8.64
C GLU A 218 9.56 -0.49 -7.22
N ILE A 219 8.47 0.25 -6.95
CA ILE A 219 7.75 0.20 -5.67
C ILE A 219 6.61 -0.84 -5.65
N GLY A 220 6.51 -1.68 -6.68
CA GLY A 220 5.55 -2.78 -6.72
C GLY A 220 4.10 -2.39 -7.02
N VAL A 221 3.83 -1.19 -7.57
CA VAL A 221 2.46 -0.82 -7.98
C VAL A 221 2.13 -1.52 -9.31
N PRO A 222 1.09 -2.37 -9.42
CA PRO A 222 0.75 -3.08 -10.66
C PRO A 222 0.47 -2.12 -11.83
N ARG A 223 0.68 -2.57 -13.09
CA ARG A 223 0.43 -1.73 -14.28
C ARG A 223 -1.06 -1.41 -14.49
N THR A 224 -1.92 -2.33 -14.08
CA THR A 224 -3.39 -2.26 -14.05
C THR A 224 -3.87 -1.10 -13.15
N ALA A 225 -3.17 -0.86 -12.05
CA ALA A 225 -3.45 0.19 -11.06
C ALA A 225 -3.30 1.66 -11.50
N ARG A 226 -2.81 1.90 -12.73
CA ARG A 226 -2.20 3.17 -13.14
C ARG A 226 -3.16 3.99 -13.99
N ARG A 227 -3.24 5.29 -13.71
CA ARG A 227 -3.92 6.22 -14.64
C ARG A 227 -3.13 6.27 -15.95
N PRO A 228 -3.79 6.23 -17.12
CA PRO A 228 -3.10 6.38 -18.39
C PRO A 228 -2.37 7.72 -18.42
N SER A 229 -1.07 7.68 -18.68
CA SER A 229 -0.25 8.87 -18.89
C SER A 229 -0.87 9.70 -20.00
N LYS A 230 -1.09 11.00 -19.75
CA LYS A 230 -1.48 11.94 -20.81
C LYS A 230 -0.33 12.04 -21.80
N GLN A 231 -0.26 11.12 -22.77
CA GLN A 231 0.64 11.27 -23.90
C GLN A 231 0.31 12.60 -24.56
N LYS A 232 1.31 13.49 -24.56
CA LYS A 232 1.32 14.74 -25.32
C LYS A 232 0.77 14.44 -26.71
N GLN A 233 -0.39 15.01 -27.03
CA GLN A 233 -0.80 15.18 -28.42
C GLN A 233 0.33 15.91 -29.12
N VAL A 234 1.16 15.14 -29.85
CA VAL A 234 2.11 15.67 -30.80
C VAL A 234 1.28 16.49 -31.77
N ARG A 235 1.42 17.82 -31.67
CA ARG A 235 0.93 18.76 -32.66
C ARG A 235 1.52 18.34 -34.01
N GLN A 236 0.76 17.60 -34.81
CA GLN A 236 1.06 17.47 -36.23
C GLN A 236 0.92 18.86 -36.83
N GLY A 237 2.07 19.43 -37.19
CA GLY A 237 2.15 20.71 -37.86
C GLY A 237 1.35 20.70 -39.16
N LYS A 238 0.56 21.75 -39.37
CA LYS A 238 -0.03 22.05 -40.67
C LYS A 238 1.11 22.22 -41.70
N PRO A 239 1.04 21.58 -42.88
CA PRO A 239 2.02 21.81 -43.93
C PRO A 239 1.84 23.23 -44.50
N GLY A 240 2.98 23.92 -44.66
CA GLY A 240 3.04 25.29 -45.13
C GLY A 240 2.42 25.49 -46.51
N LYS A 241 1.58 26.52 -46.64
CA LYS A 241 1.22 27.07 -47.94
C LYS A 241 2.43 27.81 -48.51
N ARG A 242 3.05 27.20 -49.52
CA ARG A 242 4.01 27.87 -50.40
C ARG A 242 3.33 29.01 -51.14
N SER A 243 4.01 30.15 -51.12
CA SER A 243 3.85 31.26 -52.03
C SER A 243 3.95 30.80 -53.49
N ARG A 244 3.05 31.30 -54.35
CA ARG A 244 3.32 31.53 -55.76
C ARG A 244 2.77 32.89 -56.14
N ALA A 245 3.69 33.71 -56.63
CA ALA A 245 3.48 34.99 -57.30
C ALA A 245 2.59 34.83 -58.54
N THR A 246 1.67 35.76 -58.76
CA THR A 246 1.76 36.77 -59.83
C THR A 246 0.84 37.93 -59.47
#